data_AF-A0A7Y4SUL3-F1
#
_entry.id   AF-A0A7Y4SUL3-F1
#
_cell.length_a   1.000
_cell.length_b   1.000
_cell.length_c   1.000
_cell.angle_alpha   90.00
_cell.angle_beta   90.00
_cell.angle_gamma   90.00
#
_symmetry.space_group_name_H-M   'P 1'
#
loop_
_entity.id
_entity.type
_entity.pdbx_description
1 polymer ?
#
loop_
_entity_poly.entity_id
_entity_poly.type
_entity_poly.pdbx_seq_one_letter_code
_entity_poly.pdbx_strand_id
1 'polypeptide(L)'
;MAPAEQIDYILNDCFLAVGQTIGTQKSLDPDVIHWWRTRYRAAFLHAMVEKGNSWERDRQRVTAVGRFLGERALFHAQDRLSIDLESAARASADVDSGCRMNAIRDGVAGLRVKYPPTLAHPDTKTVN
;
A
#
# COMPACT_ATOMS: atom_id res chain seq x y z
N MET A 1 22.15 10.36 2.24
CA MET A 1 21.19 9.50 1.52
C MET A 1 20.16 10.41 0.89
N ALA A 2 19.96 10.29 -0.42
CA ALA A 2 18.98 11.11 -1.13
C ALA A 2 17.55 10.71 -0.70
N PRO A 3 16.55 11.62 -0.76
CA PRO A 3 15.16 11.29 -0.43
C PRO A 3 14.61 10.09 -1.21
N ALA A 4 15.02 9.95 -2.49
CA ALA A 4 14.63 8.82 -3.32
C ALA A 4 15.12 7.47 -2.79
N GLU A 5 16.36 7.40 -2.29
CA GLU A 5 16.94 6.18 -1.69
C GLU A 5 16.24 5.83 -0.38
N GLN A 6 15.90 6.83 0.44
CA GLN A 6 15.15 6.62 1.69
C GLN A 6 13.78 6.01 1.42
N ILE A 7 13.06 6.47 0.40
CA ILE A 7 11.78 5.88 0.00
C ILE A 7 11.93 4.43 -0.42
N ASP A 8 13.00 4.08 -1.13
CA ASP A 8 13.21 2.70 -1.54
C ASP A 8 13.43 1.77 -0.33
N TYR A 9 14.11 2.24 0.73
CA TYR A 9 14.19 1.50 2.01
C TYR A 9 12.82 1.37 2.70
N ILE A 10 12.03 2.45 2.74
CA ILE A 10 10.67 2.44 3.30
C ILE A 10 9.81 1.39 2.61
N LEU A 11 9.81 1.41 1.27
CA LEU A 11 9.04 0.49 0.45
C LEU A 11 9.51 -0.95 0.66
N ASN A 12 10.82 -1.18 0.72
CA ASN A 12 11.37 -2.53 0.91
C ASN A 12 10.95 -3.11 2.27
N ASP A 13 11.00 -2.33 3.35
CA ASP A 13 10.54 -2.79 4.67
C ASP A 13 9.03 -3.07 4.69
N CYS A 14 8.23 -2.22 4.03
CA CYS A 14 6.79 -2.42 3.90
C CYS A 14 6.48 -3.70 3.12
N PHE A 15 7.10 -3.90 1.95
CA PHE A 15 6.87 -5.08 1.11
C PHE A 15 7.47 -6.36 1.69
N LEU A 16 8.54 -6.27 2.47
CA LEU A 16 9.01 -7.40 3.25
C LEU A 16 7.94 -7.85 4.25
N ALA A 17 7.30 -6.91 4.95
CA ALA A 17 6.21 -7.21 5.88
C ALA A 17 4.98 -7.80 5.18
N VAL A 18 4.63 -7.28 3.99
CA VAL A 18 3.58 -7.84 3.13
C VAL A 18 3.91 -9.29 2.76
N GLY A 19 5.12 -9.53 2.26
CA GLY A 19 5.58 -10.86 1.85
C GLY A 19 5.62 -11.87 3.01
N GLN A 20 6.07 -11.44 4.19
CA GLN A 20 6.04 -12.26 5.41
C GLN A 20 4.61 -12.64 5.83
N THR A 21 3.64 -11.74 5.59
CA THR A 21 2.24 -11.97 5.94
C THR A 21 1.55 -12.91 4.95
N ILE A 22 1.78 -12.71 3.66
CA ILE A 22 1.27 -13.61 2.61
C ILE A 22 1.91 -15.00 2.76
N GLY A 23 3.21 -15.04 3.08
CA GLY A 23 3.98 -16.27 3.23
C GLY A 23 3.87 -17.14 1.99
N THR A 24 3.55 -18.42 2.20
CA THR A 24 3.34 -19.40 1.12
C THR A 24 1.86 -19.68 0.85
N GLN A 25 0.94 -18.86 1.39
CA GLN A 25 -0.50 -19.13 1.30
C GLN A 25 -1.05 -18.96 -0.12
N LYS A 26 -0.53 -17.96 -0.86
CA LYS A 26 -0.96 -17.62 -2.22
C LYS A 26 0.23 -17.07 -3.01
N SER A 27 0.17 -17.21 -4.33
CA SER A 27 1.08 -16.47 -5.21
C SER A 27 0.67 -14.99 -5.27
N LEU A 28 1.62 -14.13 -5.64
CA LEU A 28 1.39 -12.73 -5.89
C LEU A 28 1.72 -12.46 -7.35
N ASP A 29 0.76 -11.92 -8.10
CA ASP A 29 0.99 -11.62 -9.51
C ASP A 29 2.09 -10.56 -9.64
N PRO A 30 3.03 -10.68 -10.61
CA PRO A 30 4.13 -9.72 -10.76
C PRO A 30 3.65 -8.27 -10.92
N ASP A 31 2.52 -8.08 -11.61
CA ASP A 31 1.92 -6.76 -11.84
C ASP A 31 1.46 -6.10 -10.54
N VAL A 32 1.06 -6.88 -9.53
CA VAL A 32 0.69 -6.36 -8.21
C VAL A 32 1.88 -5.71 -7.52
N ILE A 33 3.06 -6.34 -7.59
CA ILE A 33 4.28 -5.79 -6.99
C ILE A 33 4.62 -4.45 -7.64
N HIS A 34 4.61 -4.40 -8.98
CA HIS A 34 4.89 -3.18 -9.71
C HIS A 34 3.88 -2.07 -9.38
N TRP A 35 2.59 -2.41 -9.36
CA TRP A 35 1.52 -1.47 -9.07
C TRP A 35 1.61 -0.91 -7.64
N TRP A 36 1.78 -1.77 -6.63
CA TRP A 36 1.95 -1.31 -5.25
C TRP A 36 3.20 -0.45 -5.08
N ARG A 37 4.34 -0.85 -5.65
CA ARG A 37 5.58 -0.06 -5.56
C ARG A 37 5.36 1.34 -6.12
N THR A 38 4.75 1.46 -7.29
CA THR A 38 4.46 2.75 -7.92
C THR A 38 3.51 3.59 -7.06
N ARG A 39 2.41 3.00 -6.57
CA ARG A 39 1.40 3.69 -5.75
C ARG A 39 2.00 4.22 -4.44
N TYR A 40 2.63 3.35 -3.66
CA TYR A 40 3.13 3.71 -2.34
C TYR A 40 4.37 4.62 -2.42
N ARG A 41 5.18 4.51 -3.48
CA ARG A 41 6.29 5.45 -3.71
C ARG A 41 5.79 6.89 -3.76
N ALA A 42 4.73 7.14 -4.54
CA ALA A 42 4.14 8.46 -4.64
C ALA A 42 3.59 8.96 -3.29
N ALA A 43 2.93 8.09 -2.53
CA ALA A 43 2.38 8.43 -1.22
C ALA A 43 3.49 8.75 -0.18
N PHE A 44 4.55 7.94 -0.11
CA PHE A 44 5.67 8.19 0.80
C PHE A 44 6.46 9.44 0.41
N LEU A 45 6.67 9.67 -0.89
CA LEU A 45 7.31 10.90 -1.36
C LEU A 45 6.53 12.13 -0.91
N HIS A 46 5.21 12.14 -1.13
CA HIS A 46 4.34 13.23 -0.69
C HIS A 46 4.42 13.43 0.82
N ALA A 47 4.32 12.35 1.60
CA ALA A 47 4.40 12.42 3.06
C ALA A 47 5.75 12.96 3.56
N MET A 48 6.87 12.55 2.96
CA MET A 48 8.19 13.07 3.33
C MET A 48 8.36 14.55 2.98
N VAL A 49 7.82 14.99 1.83
CA VAL A 49 7.87 16.40 1.42
C VAL A 49 7.05 17.27 2.39
N GLU A 50 5.85 16.82 2.78
CA GLU A 50 4.97 17.60 3.65
C GLU A 50 5.35 17.56 5.14
N LYS A 51 5.79 16.41 5.65
CA LYS A 51 5.97 16.17 7.09
C LYS A 51 7.42 16.04 7.52
N GLY A 52 8.35 16.11 6.56
CA GLY A 52 9.75 15.80 6.79
C GLY A 52 9.99 14.28 6.93
N ASN A 53 11.26 13.90 7.05
CA ASN A 53 11.63 12.50 7.19
C ASN A 53 11.64 12.07 8.66
N SER A 54 10.62 11.31 9.07
CA SER A 54 10.51 10.66 10.38
C SER A 54 10.52 9.14 10.28
N TRP A 55 10.99 8.59 9.15
CA TRP A 55 10.91 7.17 8.82
C TRP A 55 11.39 6.25 9.94
N GLU A 56 12.58 6.47 10.49
CA GLU A 56 13.15 5.58 11.51
C GLU A 56 12.24 5.46 12.74
N ARG A 57 11.56 6.55 13.10
CA ARG A 57 10.60 6.59 14.20
C ARG A 57 9.28 5.89 13.83
N ASP A 58 8.84 6.04 12.58
CA ASP A 58 7.58 5.49 12.08
C ASP A 58 7.71 4.06 11.52
N ARG A 59 8.93 3.50 11.50
CA ARG A 59 9.24 2.19 10.92
C ARG A 59 8.27 1.10 11.39
N GLN A 60 8.01 1.01 12.70
CA GLN A 60 7.08 0.03 13.25
C GLN A 60 5.64 0.23 12.75
N ARG A 61 5.19 1.49 12.60
CA ARG A 61 3.86 1.80 12.09
C ARG A 61 3.74 1.39 10.62
N VAL A 62 4.74 1.68 9.82
CA VAL A 62 4.74 1.30 8.40
C VAL A 62 4.85 -0.22 8.22
N THR A 63 5.65 -0.91 9.04
CA THR A 63 5.64 -2.38 9.07
C THR A 63 4.25 -2.92 9.41
N ALA A 64 3.54 -2.34 10.39
CA ALA A 64 2.18 -2.73 10.73
C ALA A 64 1.20 -2.50 9.56
N VAL A 65 1.33 -1.36 8.85
CA VAL A 65 0.56 -1.10 7.63
C VAL A 65 0.86 -2.13 6.53
N GLY A 66 2.12 -2.51 6.34
CA GLY A 66 2.51 -3.55 5.40
C GLY A 66 1.91 -4.91 5.74
N ARG A 67 1.89 -5.30 7.03
CA ARG A 67 1.20 -6.52 7.48
C ARG A 67 -0.29 -6.46 7.19
N PHE A 68 -0.92 -5.35 7.57
CA PHE A 68 -2.35 -5.15 7.32
C PHE A 68 -2.69 -5.22 5.83
N LEU A 69 -1.86 -4.63 4.96
CA LEU A 69 -2.01 -4.75 3.51
C LEU A 69 -1.98 -6.22 3.06
N GLY A 70 -1.03 -7.02 3.57
CA GLY A 70 -0.94 -8.45 3.28
C GLY A 70 -2.17 -9.24 3.76
N GLU A 71 -2.64 -8.97 4.97
CA GLU A 71 -3.87 -9.58 5.52
C GLU A 71 -5.10 -9.27 4.66
N ARG A 72 -5.26 -8.01 4.24
CA ARG A 72 -6.38 -7.59 3.39
C ARG A 72 -6.26 -8.16 1.98
N ALA A 73 -5.04 -8.27 1.44
CA ALA A 73 -4.82 -8.90 0.14
C ALA A 73 -5.20 -10.39 0.15
N LEU A 74 -4.81 -11.13 1.19
CA LEU A 74 -5.25 -12.51 1.39
C LEU A 74 -6.78 -12.61 1.52
N PHE A 75 -7.38 -11.72 2.32
CA PHE A 75 -8.82 -11.66 2.53
C PHE A 75 -9.60 -11.46 1.21
N HIS A 76 -9.17 -10.52 0.36
CA HIS A 76 -9.85 -10.22 -0.92
C HIS A 76 -9.55 -11.24 -2.02
N ALA A 77 -8.41 -11.93 -1.94
CA ALA A 77 -8.13 -13.04 -2.86
C ALA A 77 -9.06 -14.24 -2.61
N GLN A 78 -9.58 -14.40 -1.39
CA GLN A 78 -10.49 -15.49 -1.00
C GLN A 78 -9.94 -16.86 -1.40
N ASP A 79 -10.68 -17.61 -2.23
CA ASP A 79 -10.31 -18.95 -2.68
C ASP A 79 -9.35 -18.94 -3.89
N ARG A 80 -9.04 -17.79 -4.47
CA ARG A 80 -8.09 -17.69 -5.61
C ARG A 80 -6.69 -18.11 -5.18
N LEU A 81 -5.97 -18.82 -6.05
CA LEU A 81 -4.59 -19.24 -5.77
C LEU A 81 -3.58 -18.09 -5.82
N SER A 82 -3.92 -17.00 -6.54
CA SER A 82 -3.10 -15.81 -6.67
C SER A 82 -3.81 -14.55 -6.19
N ILE A 83 -3.03 -13.61 -5.67
CA ILE A 83 -3.45 -12.24 -5.40
C ILE A 83 -3.22 -11.45 -6.70
N ASP A 84 -4.33 -11.08 -7.33
CA ASP A 84 -4.38 -10.27 -8.54
C ASP A 84 -4.50 -8.76 -8.23
N LEU A 85 -4.45 -7.94 -9.28
CA LEU A 85 -4.56 -6.48 -9.19
C LEU A 85 -5.86 -6.02 -8.53
N GLU A 86 -6.97 -6.74 -8.74
CA GLU A 86 -8.24 -6.39 -8.13
C GLU A 86 -8.18 -6.55 -6.60
N SER A 87 -7.70 -7.71 -6.14
CA SER A 87 -7.52 -8.00 -4.72
C SER A 87 -6.56 -7.00 -4.06
N ALA A 88 -5.46 -6.70 -4.75
CA ALA A 88 -4.46 -5.72 -4.31
C ALA A 88 -5.00 -4.29 -4.23
N ALA A 89 -5.88 -3.91 -5.17
CA ALA A 89 -6.52 -2.59 -5.18
C ALA A 89 -7.50 -2.45 -4.02
N ARG A 90 -8.34 -3.46 -3.78
CA ARG A 90 -9.27 -3.49 -2.63
C ARG A 90 -8.50 -3.47 -1.29
N ALA A 91 -7.42 -4.22 -1.18
CA ALA A 91 -6.57 -4.21 0.01
C ALA A 91 -5.94 -2.83 0.28
N SER A 92 -5.49 -2.14 -0.78
CA SER A 92 -4.96 -0.78 -0.66
C SER A 92 -6.02 0.23 -0.23
N ALA A 93 -7.26 0.07 -0.70
CA ALA A 93 -8.37 0.93 -0.27
C ALA A 93 -8.68 0.76 1.22
N ASP A 94 -8.60 -0.47 1.75
CA ASP A 94 -8.76 -0.72 3.18
C ASP A 94 -7.63 -0.08 4.01
N VAL A 95 -6.38 -0.15 3.52
CA VAL A 95 -5.23 0.53 4.14
C VAL A 95 -5.45 2.05 4.17
N ASP A 96 -5.88 2.65 3.07
CA ASP A 96 -6.14 4.10 3.00
C ASP A 96 -7.24 4.51 3.99
N SER A 97 -8.30 3.71 4.10
CA SER A 97 -9.36 3.90 5.09
C SER A 97 -8.85 3.80 6.53
N GLY A 98 -8.06 2.76 6.84
CA GLY A 98 -7.47 2.55 8.16
C GLY A 98 -6.51 3.67 8.57
N CYS A 99 -5.65 4.11 7.64
CA CYS A 99 -4.75 5.25 7.83
C CYS A 99 -5.53 6.54 8.11
N ARG A 100 -6.62 6.79 7.37
CA ARG A 100 -7.49 7.95 7.58
C ARG A 100 -8.16 7.90 8.96
N MET A 101 -8.70 6.75 9.36
CA MET A 101 -9.33 6.60 10.66
C MET A 101 -8.33 6.82 11.81
N ASN A 102 -7.12 6.28 11.71
CA ASN A 102 -6.06 6.54 12.69
C ASN A 102 -5.70 8.04 12.74
N ALA A 103 -5.56 8.71 11.60
CA ALA A 103 -5.27 10.14 11.56
C ALA A 103 -6.38 10.99 12.20
N ILE A 104 -7.65 10.59 12.06
CA ILE A 104 -8.78 11.23 12.73
C ILE A 104 -8.70 11.02 14.24
N ARG A 105 -8.47 9.78 14.69
CA ARG A 105 -8.37 9.45 16.11
C ARG A 105 -7.23 10.20 16.81
N ASP A 106 -6.10 10.36 16.13
CA ASP A 106 -4.91 11.02 16.67
C ASP A 106 -5.00 12.56 16.57
N GLY A 107 -6.13 13.11 16.13
CA GLY A 107 -6.35 14.57 16.03
C GLY A 107 -5.58 15.24 14.89
N VAL A 108 -5.01 14.47 13.97
CA VAL A 108 -4.19 14.94 12.83
C VAL A 108 -5.05 15.26 11.60
N ALA A 109 -6.35 14.94 11.64
CA ALA A 109 -7.30 15.12 10.54
C ALA A 109 -7.77 16.58 10.35
N GLY A 110 -6.83 17.48 10.09
CA GLY A 110 -7.07 18.77 9.44
C GLY A 110 -6.69 18.80 7.95
N LEU A 111 -5.93 17.80 7.47
CA LEU A 111 -5.43 17.77 6.10
C LEU A 111 -6.18 16.74 5.24
N ARG A 112 -6.91 17.23 4.25
CA ARG A 112 -7.43 16.42 3.12
C ARG A 112 -6.25 15.80 2.39
N VAL A 113 -5.93 14.54 2.67
CA VAL A 113 -5.09 13.73 1.79
C VAL A 113 -5.91 13.47 0.52
N LYS A 114 -5.74 14.32 -0.50
CA LYS A 114 -6.20 14.04 -1.86
C LYS A 114 -5.22 13.04 -2.46
N TYR A 115 -5.51 11.74 -2.33
CA TYR A 115 -4.93 10.78 -3.26
C TYR A 115 -5.43 11.13 -4.67
N PRO A 116 -4.58 11.04 -5.71
CA PRO A 116 -5.07 11.12 -7.07
C PRO A 116 -6.08 9.98 -7.30
N PRO A 117 -7.17 10.24 -8.04
CA PRO A 117 -8.18 9.23 -8.34
C PRO A 117 -7.49 8.05 -9.04
N THR A 118 -7.88 6.88 -8.58
CA THR A 118 -7.61 5.55 -9.14
C THR A 118 -7.34 5.62 -10.64
N LEU A 119 -6.11 5.32 -11.07
CA LEU A 119 -5.87 4.99 -12.48
C LEU A 119 -6.78 3.81 -12.80
N ALA A 120 -7.59 4.03 -13.83
CA ALA A 120 -8.73 3.23 -14.23
C ALA A 120 -8.48 1.72 -14.17
N HIS A 121 -9.52 1.00 -13.74
CA HIS A 121 -9.75 -0.38 -14.18
C HIS A 121 -9.51 -0.45 -15.70
N PRO A 122 -8.68 -1.36 -16.23
CA PRO A 122 -8.88 -1.79 -17.59
C PRO A 122 -10.20 -2.56 -17.62
N ASP A 123 -11.23 -1.90 -18.14
CA ASP A 123 -12.52 -2.49 -18.44
C ASP A 123 -12.32 -3.82 -19.17
N THR A 124 -12.91 -4.84 -18.60
CA THR A 124 -13.25 -6.05 -19.32
C THR A 124 -14.35 -5.69 -20.32
N LYS A 125 -14.17 -6.15 -21.58
CA LYS A 125 -15.14 -6.20 -22.69
C LYS A 125 -15.08 -5.05 -23.71
N THR A 126 -14.53 -5.39 -24.88
CA THR A 126 -15.30 -5.33 -26.13
C THR A 126 -14.92 -6.52 -26.99
N VAL A 127 -15.81 -7.52 -26.99
CA VAL A 127 -15.96 -8.48 -28.08
C VAL A 127 -16.75 -7.75 -29.16
N ASN A 128 -16.18 -7.66 -30.36
CA ASN A 128 -16.88 -7.76 -31.64
C ASN A 128 -15.85 -8.08 -32.73
#